data_AF-A0A4D4JTH4-F1
#
_entry.id   AF-A0A4D4JTH4-F1
#
_cell.length_a   1.000
_cell.length_b   1.000
_cell.length_c   1.000
_cell.angle_alpha   90.00
_cell.angle_beta   90.00
_cell.angle_gamma   90.00
#
_symmetry.space_group_name_H-M   'P 1'
#
loop_
_entity.id
_entity.type
_entity.pdbx_description
1 polymer ?
#
loop_
_entity_poly.entity_id
_entity_poly.type
_entity_poly.pdbx_seq_one_letter_code
_entity_poly.pdbx_strand_id
1 'polypeptide(L)' 'MSRNTYPRIGAQRSYPLRNGKRQKGPPCIVCGVESWCKVILETSHMRGDDEVVHACVGHKDDASALWAAFEQRQKERQP' A
#
# COMPACT_ATOMS: atom_id res chain seq x y z
N MET A 1 5.40 26.25 5.41
CA MET A 1 5.30 24.96 6.11
C MET A 1 4.37 24.08 5.29
N SER A 2 4.88 23.07 4.59
CA SER A 2 4.02 22.12 3.89
C SER A 2 3.14 21.43 4.93
N ARG A 3 1.82 21.53 4.79
CA ARG A 3 0.90 20.71 5.58
C ARG A 3 1.20 19.27 5.16
N ASN A 4 1.92 18.53 5.99
CA ASN A 4 2.11 17.11 5.76
C ASN A 4 0.75 16.45 6.00
N THR A 5 -0.03 16.31 4.93
CA THR A 5 -1.33 15.62 4.96
C THR A 5 -1.05 14.13 4.95
N TYR A 6 -1.45 13.46 6.03
CA TYR A 6 -1.40 12.00 6.17
C TYR A 6 -2.82 11.43 6.08
N PRO A 7 -3.01 10.19 5.59
CA PRO A 7 -1.99 9.30 5.04
C PRO A 7 -1.46 9.76 3.68
N ARG A 8 -0.20 9.44 3.36
CA ARG A 8 0.40 9.72 2.05
C ARG A 8 1.17 8.53 1.52
N ILE A 9 1.38 8.51 0.21
CA ILE A 9 2.24 7.52 -0.42
C ILE A 9 3.68 7.96 -0.27
N GLY A 10 4.48 7.14 0.41
CA GLY A 10 5.92 7.26 0.48
C GLY A 10 6.56 6.56 -0.72
N ALA A 11 7.39 5.55 -0.46
CA ALA A 11 8.04 4.79 -1.53
C ALA A 11 7.13 3.75 -2.18
N GLN A 12 7.25 3.60 -3.50
CA GLN A 12 6.65 2.51 -4.26
C GLN A 12 7.75 1.62 -4.84
N ARG A 13 7.60 0.29 -4.73
CA ARG A 13 8.54 -0.67 -5.30
C ARG A 13 7.80 -1.75 -6.09
N SER A 14 8.08 -1.84 -7.38
CA SER A 14 7.58 -2.92 -8.23
C SER A 14 8.20 -4.26 -7.84
N TYR A 15 7.43 -5.34 -7.99
CA TYR A 15 7.96 -6.69 -7.75
C TYR A 15 9.05 -7.02 -8.78
N PRO A 16 10.15 -7.68 -8.35
CA PRO A 16 11.22 -8.06 -9.26
C PRO A 16 10.73 -9.10 -10.27
N LEU A 17 11.32 -9.07 -11.47
CA LEU A 17 11.17 -10.14 -12.45
C LEU A 17 11.97 -11.35 -11.97
N ARG A 18 11.39 -12.55 -11.98
CA ARG A 18 12.12 -13.82 -11.77
C ARG A 18 12.06 -14.62 -13.07
N ASN A 19 13.21 -14.95 -13.64
CA ASN A 19 13.32 -15.67 -14.92
C ASN A 19 12.55 -14.98 -16.06
N GLY A 20 12.63 -13.65 -16.14
CA GLY A 20 11.94 -12.85 -17.18
C GLY A 20 10.42 -12.76 -17.03
N LYS A 21 9.82 -13.42 -16.04
CA LYS A 21 8.39 -13.35 -15.75
C LYS A 21 8.14 -12.41 -14.57
N ARG A 22 7.12 -11.56 -14.68
CA ARG A 22 6.66 -10.73 -13.55
C ARG A 22 6.16 -11.65 -12.45
N GLN A 23 6.66 -11.46 -11.23
CA GLN A 23 6.12 -12.18 -10.08
C GLN A 23 4.83 -11.54 -9.62
N LYS A 24 3.82 -12.37 -9.36
CA LYS A 24 2.56 -11.95 -8.76
C LYS A 24 2.82 -11.52 -7.31
N GLY A 25 2.47 -10.28 -6.98
CA GLY A 25 2.39 -9.87 -5.58
C GLY A 25 1.14 -10.45 -4.91
N PRO A 26 1.00 -10.32 -3.57
CA PRO A 26 -0.28 -10.53 -2.90
C PRO A 26 -1.37 -9.65 -3.54
N PRO A 27 -2.66 -10.01 -3.45
CA PRO A 27 -3.73 -9.23 -4.05
C PRO A 27 -3.75 -7.79 -3.54
N CYS A 28 -4.22 -6.87 -4.39
CA CYS A 28 -4.42 -5.47 -4.02
C CYS A 28 -5.34 -5.39 -2.81
N ILE A 29 -4.95 -4.62 -1.80
CA ILE A 29 -5.71 -4.52 -0.55
C ILE A 29 -7.11 -3.89 -0.76
N VAL A 30 -7.27 -3.04 -1.78
CA VAL A 30 -8.51 -2.31 -2.06
C VAL A 30 -9.53 -3.16 -2.83
N CYS A 31 -9.10 -3.86 -3.88
CA CYS A 31 -10.01 -4.53 -4.81
C CYS A 31 -9.71 -6.02 -5.04
N GLY A 32 -8.71 -6.59 -4.37
CA GLY A 32 -8.39 -8.01 -4.46
C GLY A 32 -7.72 -8.46 -5.77
N VAL A 33 -7.61 -7.59 -6.78
CA VAL A 33 -6.97 -7.94 -8.06
C VAL A 33 -5.46 -8.09 -7.93
N GLU A 34 -4.82 -8.69 -8.91
CA GLU A 34 -3.36 -8.88 -8.93
C GLU A 34 -2.59 -7.57 -8.73
N SER A 35 -1.70 -7.55 -7.73
CA SER A 35 -0.82 -6.41 -7.47
C SER A 35 0.53 -6.59 -8.15
N TRP A 36 1.12 -5.46 -8.55
CA TRP A 36 2.43 -5.41 -9.21
C TRP A 36 3.44 -4.54 -8.46
N CYS A 37 3.00 -3.88 -7.39
CA CYS A 37 3.82 -3.02 -6.56
C CYS A 37 3.48 -3.15 -5.08
N LYS A 38 4.53 -3.00 -4.27
CA LYS A 38 4.45 -2.68 -2.85
C LYS A 38 4.43 -1.16 -2.71
N VAL A 39 3.51 -0.66 -1.90
CA VAL A 39 3.36 0.76 -1.59
C VAL A 39 3.60 0.94 -0.10
N ILE A 40 4.46 1.88 0.25
CA ILE A 40 4.65 2.33 1.63
C ILE A 40 3.65 3.46 1.87
N LEU A 41 2.69 3.21 2.75
CA LEU A 41 1.77 4.21 3.29
C LEU A 41 2.42 4.83 4.51
N GLU A 42 2.77 6.10 4.41
CA GLU A 42 3.19 6.87 5.57
C GLU A 42 1.92 7.35 6.28
N THR A 43 1.77 7.00 7.56
CA THR A 43 0.54 7.26 8.32
C THR A 43 0.72 8.38 9.35
N SER A 44 1.97 8.67 9.73
CA SER A 44 2.33 9.71 10.70
C SER A 44 3.76 10.21 10.50
N HIS A 45 3.98 11.50 10.68
CA HIS A 45 5.33 12.10 10.61
C HIS A 45 6.24 11.69 11.77
N MET A 46 5.65 11.43 12.95
CA MET A 46 6.37 11.36 14.22
C MET A 46 6.62 9.93 14.70
N ARG A 47 5.86 8.94 14.21
CA ARG A 47 5.90 7.57 14.74
C ARG A 47 6.70 6.58 13.90
N GLY A 48 7.03 6.90 12.64
CA GLY A 48 7.66 5.93 11.75
C GLY A 48 6.76 4.72 11.46
N ASP A 49 5.44 4.88 11.66
CA ASP A 49 4.41 3.88 11.40
C ASP A 49 4.14 3.83 9.88
N ASP A 50 5.19 3.46 9.13
CA ASP A 50 5.12 3.25 7.69
C ASP A 50 4.57 1.85 7.43
N GLU A 51 3.40 1.79 6.81
CA GLU A 51 2.69 0.55 6.56
C GLU A 51 2.91 0.08 5.13
N VAL A 52 3.30 -1.18 4.97
CA VAL A 52 3.51 -1.77 3.65
C VAL A 52 2.24 -2.43 3.17
N VAL A 53 1.65 -1.88 2.11
CA VAL A 53 0.47 -2.43 1.44
C VAL A 53 0.76 -2.86 0.00
N HIS A 54 -0.13 -3.67 -0.54
CA HIS A 54 -0.06 -4.17 -1.91
C HIS A 54 -1.15 -3.51 -2.73
N ALA A 55 -0.77 -2.94 -3.88
CA ALA A 55 -1.68 -2.18 -4.73
C ALA A 55 -1.57 -2.59 -6.19
N CYS A 56 -2.69 -2.61 -6.89
CA CYS A 56 -2.70 -2.70 -8.34
C CYS A 56 -2.34 -1.33 -8.95
N VAL A 57 -2.12 -1.31 -10.27
CA VAL A 57 -1.76 -0.07 -10.99
C VAL A 57 -2.80 1.03 -10.82
N GLY A 58 -4.08 0.68 -10.66
CA GLY A 58 -5.17 1.64 -10.46
C GLY A 58 -5.26 2.24 -9.06
N HIS A 59 -4.74 1.56 -8.04
CA HIS A 59 -4.85 2.01 -6.63
C HIS A 59 -3.50 2.39 -6.01
N LYS A 60 -2.38 2.20 -6.73
CA LYS A 60 -1.04 2.47 -6.18
C LYS A 60 -0.83 3.94 -5.77
N ASP A 61 -1.54 4.85 -6.44
CA ASP A 61 -1.43 6.30 -6.26
C ASP A 61 -2.57 6.87 -5.39
N ASP A 62 -3.47 6.02 -4.87
CA ASP A 62 -4.62 6.42 -4.05
C ASP A 62 -4.36 6.13 -2.56
N ALA A 63 -3.74 7.08 -1.86
CA ALA A 63 -3.40 6.95 -0.46
C ALA A 63 -4.65 6.73 0.43
N SER A 64 -5.77 7.38 0.10
CA SER A 64 -7.00 7.32 0.87
C SER A 64 -7.66 5.94 0.75
N ALA A 65 -7.77 5.39 -0.46
CA ALA A 65 -8.32 4.06 -0.67
C ALA A 65 -7.45 2.97 -0.03
N LEU A 66 -6.13 3.09 -0.18
CA LEU A 66 -5.19 2.14 0.43
C LEU A 66 -5.26 2.18 1.96
N TRP A 67 -5.39 3.36 2.56
CA TRP A 67 -5.52 3.51 4.01
C TRP A 67 -6.84 2.92 4.54
N ALA A 68 -7.98 3.25 3.90
CA ALA A 68 -9.28 2.74 4.31
C ALA A 68 -9.32 1.20 4.29
N ALA A 69 -8.77 0.59 3.23
CA ALA A 69 -8.69 -0.86 3.12
C ALA A 69 -7.72 -1.48 4.14
N PHE A 70 -6.62 -0.78 4.46
CA PHE A 70 -5.70 -1.20 5.51
C PHE A 70 -6.37 -1.19 6.89
N GLU A 71 -7.05 -0.10 7.27
CA GLU A 71 -7.75 0.01 8.55
C GLU A 71 -8.83 -1.07 8.71
N GLN A 72 -9.59 -1.36 7.64
CA GLN A 72 -10.58 -2.43 7.66
C GLN A 72 -9.92 -3.79 7.96
N ARG A 73 -8.80 -4.09 7.29
CA ARG A 73 -8.07 -5.34 7.49
C ARG A 73 -7.46 -5.47 8.89
N GLN A 74 -7.07 -4.36 9.51
CA GLN A 74 -6.58 -4.37 10.90
C GLN A 74 -7.71 -4.65 11.89
N LYS A 75 -8.90 -4.07 11.67
CA LYS A 75 -10.10 -4.35 12.49
C LYS A 75 -10.50 -5.82 12.44
N GLU A 76 -10.44 -6.45 11.26
CA GLU A 76 -10.72 -7.88 11.10
C GLU A 76 -9.68 -8.80 11.78
N ARG A 77 -8.49 -8.29 12.10
CA ARG A 77 -7.41 -9.05 12.75
C ARG A 77 -7.42 -8.98 14.28
N GLN A 78 -8.12 -8.02 14.87
CA GLN A 78 -8.26 -7.92 16.32
C GLN A 78 -9.59 -8.58 16.74
N PRO A 79 -9.55 -9.72 17.45
CA PRO A 79 -10.75 -10.44 17.91
C PRO A 79 -11.50 -9.70 19.01
#